data_AF-A0A947CHU4-F1
#
_entry.id   AF-A0A947CHU4-F1
#
_cell.length_a   1.000
_cell.length_b   1.000
_cell.length_c   1.000
_cell.angle_alpha   90.00
_cell.angle_beta   90.00
_cell.angle_gamma   90.00
#
_symmetry.space_group_name_H-M   'P 1'
#
loop_
_entity.id
_entity.type
_entity.pdbx_description
1 polymer ?
#
loop_
_entity_poly.entity_id
_entity_poly.type
_entity_poly.pdbx_seq_one_letter_code
_entity_poly.pdbx_strand_id
1 'polypeptide(L)'
;MSQSKLVICPYCGATQPAAESCRECSGLFEPLSRQATHNEMGPWFLRERPHHPGCSYETLVRLVERSLVTKYSIVRGPTTKQFWTVAKHVPGVAHLLGFCHVCDATVDADAHGCPDCGVPFGAYLDRNHLGLPEVRPLEWESPQAGGPAGHVTTGARGLSSFAADEELLADHPGGPMVSRSAAPVALPDEPVSGRRDATDDTQAADLRLLRKRLYRQDRTIGRLRNVVVVVAIAAAALQLLTLTMLRGDNGGNAPAPARRPAEALPPVNADDAASTVLPPPSEASVDRAEAIERGTDGMTAPPELEAPPVETPPDTPPGIDEALARERDGANTAWPTEDRIRAYEDALAILNGLAAGDANASLQTRIERVEAAVERLRLAAFFP
;
A
#
# COMPACT_ATOMS: atom_id res chain seq x y z
N MET A 1 29.02 -6.67 -28.34
CA MET A 1 27.94 -5.72 -28.00
C MET A 1 28.07 -5.42 -26.52
N SER A 2 28.44 -4.20 -26.14
CA SER A 2 28.53 -3.79 -24.74
C SER A 2 27.12 -3.66 -24.15
N GLN A 3 26.79 -4.47 -23.14
CA GLN A 3 25.53 -4.33 -22.41
C GLN A 3 25.56 -2.99 -21.64
N SER A 4 24.79 -2.02 -22.08
CA SER A 4 24.62 -0.76 -21.35
C SER A 4 23.86 -1.03 -20.06
N LYS A 5 24.45 -0.69 -18.90
CA LYS A 5 23.77 -0.77 -17.61
C LYS A 5 22.57 0.18 -17.60
N LEU A 6 21.39 -0.35 -17.26
CA LEU A 6 20.18 0.43 -17.03
C LEU A 6 20.14 0.84 -15.57
N VAL A 7 19.89 2.12 -15.31
CA VAL A 7 19.80 2.75 -13.99
C VAL A 7 18.40 3.36 -13.84
N ILE A 8 17.85 3.29 -12.63
CA ILE A 8 16.58 3.94 -12.27
C ILE A 8 16.89 5.31 -11.69
N CYS A 9 16.23 6.35 -12.18
CA CYS A 9 16.31 7.69 -11.61
C CYS A 9 15.75 7.68 -10.18
N PRO A 10 16.52 8.08 -9.15
CA PRO A 10 16.07 8.08 -7.77
C PRO A 10 14.87 9.01 -7.51
N TYR A 11 14.66 10.03 -8.36
CA TYR A 11 13.66 11.09 -8.16
C TYR A 11 12.30 10.79 -8.82
N CYS A 12 12.29 10.46 -10.12
CA CYS A 12 11.06 10.18 -10.87
C CYS A 12 10.87 8.68 -11.21
N GLY A 13 11.87 7.85 -10.92
CA GLY A 13 11.85 6.41 -11.17
C GLY A 13 12.05 6.00 -12.63
N ALA A 14 12.37 6.95 -13.53
CA ALA A 14 12.69 6.71 -14.94
C ALA A 14 13.83 5.70 -15.12
N THR A 15 13.63 4.71 -15.99
CA THR A 15 14.70 3.79 -16.40
C THR A 15 15.46 4.40 -17.55
N GLN A 16 16.78 4.54 -17.41
CA GLN A 16 17.64 5.14 -18.43
C GLN A 16 19.02 4.47 -18.46
N PRO A 17 19.81 4.64 -19.53
CA PRO A 17 21.23 4.30 -19.50
C PRO A 17 21.95 5.09 -18.41
N ALA A 18 23.05 4.53 -17.88
CA ALA A 18 23.89 5.25 -16.91
C ALA A 18 24.27 6.66 -17.41
N ALA A 19 23.99 7.67 -16.60
CA ALA A 19 24.20 9.09 -16.87
C ALA A 19 24.33 9.86 -15.54
N GLU A 20 24.83 11.10 -15.56
CA GLU A 20 24.97 11.96 -14.38
C GLU A 20 23.65 12.65 -13.97
N SER A 21 22.68 12.70 -14.88
CA SER A 21 21.36 13.31 -14.66
C SER A 21 20.24 12.50 -15.30
N CYS A 22 19.02 12.72 -14.82
CA CYS A 22 17.82 12.11 -15.37
C CYS A 22 17.39 12.78 -16.67
N ARG A 23 17.15 12.00 -17.74
CA ARG A 23 16.62 12.51 -19.01
C ARG A 23 15.17 12.98 -18.95
N GLU A 24 14.40 12.47 -17.98
CA GLU A 24 12.96 12.77 -17.85
C GLU A 24 12.70 13.97 -16.93
N CYS A 25 13.30 13.99 -15.74
CA CYS A 25 13.08 15.06 -14.75
C CYS A 25 14.25 16.05 -14.64
N SER A 26 15.33 15.87 -15.41
CA SER A 26 16.57 16.68 -15.31
C SER A 26 17.25 16.69 -13.93
N GLY A 27 16.83 15.83 -13.01
CA GLY A 27 17.44 15.73 -11.67
C GLY A 27 18.88 15.24 -11.73
N LEU A 28 19.80 15.98 -11.12
CA LEU A 28 21.22 15.64 -11.00
C LEU A 28 21.41 14.57 -9.93
N PHE A 29 22.23 13.55 -10.20
CA PHE A 29 22.47 12.46 -9.24
C PHE A 29 23.50 12.80 -8.15
N GLU A 30 23.65 14.09 -7.85
CA GLU A 30 24.59 14.64 -6.87
C GLU A 30 24.20 14.23 -5.44
N PRO A 31 25.17 14.00 -4.54
CA PRO A 31 24.92 13.67 -3.13
C PRO A 31 23.96 14.64 -2.41
N LEU A 32 24.06 15.95 -2.67
CA LEU A 32 23.19 16.95 -2.04
C LEU A 32 21.72 16.80 -2.45
N SER A 33 21.44 16.61 -3.75
CA SER A 33 20.08 16.37 -4.24
C SER A 33 19.50 15.06 -3.69
N ARG A 34 20.34 14.02 -3.54
CA ARG A 34 19.93 12.77 -2.88
C ARG A 34 19.59 12.99 -1.42
N GLN A 35 20.38 13.77 -0.69
CA GLN A 35 20.12 14.08 0.72
C GLN A 35 18.81 14.85 0.89
N ALA A 36 18.53 15.83 0.02
CA ALA A 36 17.27 16.57 0.05
C ALA A 36 16.05 15.65 -0.13
N THR A 37 16.08 14.76 -1.12
CA THR A 37 15.00 13.76 -1.32
C THR A 37 14.84 12.80 -0.14
N HIS A 38 15.94 12.44 0.50
CA HIS A 38 15.90 11.55 1.67
C HIS A 38 15.18 12.19 2.86
N ASN A 39 15.32 13.50 3.04
CA ASN A 39 14.64 14.23 4.10
C ASN A 39 13.11 14.29 3.90
N GLU A 40 12.62 14.16 2.66
CA GLU A 40 11.19 14.12 2.34
C GLU A 40 10.57 12.74 2.66
N MET A 41 10.34 12.46 3.94
CA MET A 41 9.63 11.24 4.33
C MET A 41 8.19 11.23 3.83
N GLY A 42 7.88 10.26 2.97
CA GLY A 42 6.53 10.03 2.46
C GLY A 42 6.04 8.59 2.66
N PRO A 43 4.75 8.35 2.40
CA PRO A 43 4.15 7.02 2.32
C PRO A 43 4.80 6.16 1.22
N TRP A 44 4.31 4.94 1.02
CA TRP A 44 4.74 4.10 -0.10
C TRP A 44 4.14 4.57 -1.42
N PHE A 45 4.91 4.54 -2.49
CA PHE A 45 4.46 4.91 -3.84
C PHE A 45 4.81 3.82 -4.85
N LEU A 46 3.94 3.65 -5.85
CA LEU A 46 4.15 2.78 -7.00
C LEU A 46 4.22 3.62 -8.27
N ARG A 47 5.27 3.43 -9.08
CA ARG A 47 5.50 4.28 -10.26
C ARG A 47 4.43 4.16 -11.34
N GLU A 48 3.78 3.01 -11.45
CA GLU A 48 2.66 2.79 -12.39
C GLU A 48 1.45 3.71 -12.09
N ARG A 49 1.43 4.35 -10.93
CA ARG A 49 0.34 5.18 -10.41
C ARG A 49 0.88 6.50 -9.82
N PRO A 50 1.53 7.35 -10.63
CA PRO A 50 2.28 8.51 -10.13
C PRO A 50 1.39 9.59 -9.49
N HIS A 51 0.11 9.65 -9.87
CA HIS A 51 -0.85 10.62 -9.34
C HIS A 51 -1.69 10.10 -8.16
N HIS A 52 -1.46 8.86 -7.72
CA HIS A 52 -2.18 8.35 -6.55
C HIS A 52 -1.56 8.90 -5.26
N PRO A 53 -2.39 9.21 -4.25
CA PRO A 53 -1.85 9.43 -2.91
C PRO A 53 -1.06 8.18 -2.50
N GLY A 54 0.08 8.38 -1.84
CA GLY A 54 0.86 7.22 -1.42
C GLY A 54 0.06 6.34 -0.45
N CYS A 55 0.44 5.06 -0.39
CA CYS A 55 -0.28 4.04 0.36
C CYS A 55 0.47 3.62 1.64
N SER A 56 -0.26 2.98 2.55
CA SER A 56 0.35 2.35 3.72
C SER A 56 1.11 1.08 3.34
N TYR A 57 1.97 0.59 4.24
CA TYR A 57 2.70 -0.67 4.02
C TYR A 57 1.74 -1.86 3.90
N GLU A 58 0.70 -1.92 4.73
CA GLU A 58 -0.33 -2.98 4.69
C GLU A 58 -1.08 -2.98 3.36
N THR A 59 -1.31 -1.79 2.80
CA THR A 59 -1.89 -1.66 1.46
C THR A 59 -0.95 -2.21 0.41
N LEU A 60 0.36 -1.93 0.51
CA LEU A 60 1.37 -2.49 -0.39
C LEU A 60 1.43 -4.02 -0.29
N VAL A 61 1.37 -4.59 0.91
CA VAL A 61 1.29 -6.05 1.13
C VAL A 61 0.08 -6.65 0.41
N ARG A 62 -1.12 -6.06 0.58
CA ARG A 62 -2.32 -6.50 -0.12
C ARG A 62 -2.19 -6.41 -1.65
N LEU A 63 -1.46 -5.40 -2.16
CA LEU A 63 -1.18 -5.29 -3.60
C LEU A 63 -0.22 -6.39 -4.08
N VAL A 64 0.76 -6.78 -3.27
CA VAL A 64 1.67 -7.92 -3.54
C VAL A 64 0.88 -9.24 -3.55
N GLU A 65 0.03 -9.49 -2.55
CA GLU A 65 -0.82 -10.68 -2.46
C GLU A 65 -1.74 -10.83 -3.68
N ARG A 66 -2.28 -9.70 -4.16
CA ARG A 66 -3.11 -9.64 -5.39
C ARG A 66 -2.30 -9.71 -6.68
N SER A 67 -0.98 -9.87 -6.60
CA SER A 67 -0.06 -9.87 -7.75
C SER A 67 -0.12 -8.60 -8.61
N LEU A 68 -0.52 -7.47 -8.02
CA LEU A 68 -0.49 -6.15 -8.66
C LEU A 68 0.89 -5.50 -8.56
N VAL A 69 1.65 -5.84 -7.52
CA VAL A 69 3.08 -5.53 -7.42
C VAL A 69 3.85 -6.77 -7.81
N THR A 70 4.75 -6.63 -8.79
CA THR A 70 5.63 -7.70 -9.24
C THR A 70 7.06 -7.44 -8.77
N LYS A 71 7.92 -8.45 -8.89
CA LYS A 71 9.36 -8.32 -8.61
C LYS A 71 10.07 -7.24 -9.45
N TYR A 72 9.47 -6.80 -10.55
CA TYR A 72 10.02 -5.76 -11.43
C TYR A 72 9.34 -4.40 -11.27
N SER A 73 8.30 -4.30 -10.44
CA SER A 73 7.61 -3.04 -10.19
C SER A 73 8.58 -2.05 -9.52
N ILE A 74 8.47 -0.78 -9.88
CA ILE A 74 9.30 0.30 -9.33
C ILE A 74 8.52 0.92 -8.19
N VAL A 75 9.07 0.82 -6.99
CA VAL A 75 8.45 1.28 -5.74
C VAL A 75 9.37 2.24 -5.01
N ARG A 76 8.77 3.12 -4.22
CA ARG A 76 9.45 4.07 -3.35
C ARG A 76 8.80 4.00 -1.99
N GLY A 77 9.57 4.11 -0.91
CA GLY A 77 9.02 4.19 0.43
C GLY A 77 10.08 4.44 1.49
N PRO A 78 9.70 4.30 2.77
CA PRO A 78 10.61 4.60 3.88
C PRO A 78 11.88 3.73 3.87
N THR A 79 11.77 2.44 3.57
CA THR A 79 12.94 1.53 3.56
C THR A 79 13.86 1.71 2.34
N THR A 80 13.42 2.47 1.33
CA THR A 80 14.24 2.82 0.17
C THR A 80 14.90 4.18 0.29
N LYS A 81 14.86 4.80 1.49
CA LYS A 81 15.31 6.19 1.71
C LYS A 81 14.61 7.17 0.77
N GLN A 82 13.34 6.89 0.45
CA GLN A 82 12.52 7.69 -0.48
C GLN A 82 13.00 7.69 -1.93
N PHE A 83 13.93 6.80 -2.31
CA PHE A 83 14.32 6.61 -3.71
C PHE A 83 13.49 5.55 -4.40
N TRP A 84 13.22 5.75 -5.68
CA TRP A 84 12.62 4.73 -6.54
C TRP A 84 13.58 3.57 -6.76
N THR A 85 13.12 2.36 -6.45
CA THR A 85 13.91 1.12 -6.53
C THR A 85 13.05 -0.02 -7.07
N VAL A 86 13.67 -1.03 -7.68
CA VAL A 86 12.96 -2.25 -8.09
C VAL A 86 12.52 -3.04 -6.87
N ALA A 87 11.25 -3.46 -6.80
CA ALA A 87 10.65 -4.10 -5.64
C ALA A 87 11.42 -5.32 -5.11
N LYS A 88 12.07 -6.12 -5.97
CA LYS A 88 12.92 -7.26 -5.54
C LYS A 88 14.14 -6.87 -4.70
N HIS A 89 14.57 -5.60 -4.74
CA HIS A 89 15.71 -5.09 -3.98
C HIS A 89 15.28 -4.24 -2.79
N VAL A 90 13.97 -4.12 -2.53
CA VAL A 90 13.45 -3.23 -1.50
C VAL A 90 13.38 -3.96 -0.17
N PRO A 91 14.10 -3.47 0.87
CA PRO A 91 14.03 -4.05 2.20
C PRO A 91 12.59 -4.00 2.74
N GLY A 92 12.12 -5.11 3.32
CA GLY A 92 10.73 -5.25 3.77
C GLY A 92 9.71 -5.62 2.69
N VAL A 93 10.00 -5.44 1.40
CA VAL A 93 9.06 -5.81 0.31
C VAL A 93 9.56 -7.03 -0.48
N ALA A 94 10.86 -7.15 -0.70
CA ALA A 94 11.46 -8.19 -1.52
C ALA A 94 11.09 -9.62 -1.07
N HIS A 95 11.10 -9.88 0.24
CA HIS A 95 10.79 -11.20 0.79
C HIS A 95 9.34 -11.62 0.51
N LEU A 96 8.39 -10.68 0.52
CA LEU A 96 6.99 -10.91 0.14
C LEU A 96 6.86 -11.36 -1.33
N LEU A 97 7.82 -10.95 -2.16
CA LEU A 97 7.91 -11.33 -3.57
C LEU A 97 8.76 -12.59 -3.78
N GLY A 98 9.25 -13.21 -2.70
CA GLY A 98 10.06 -14.43 -2.71
C GLY A 98 11.55 -14.20 -3.00
N PHE A 99 12.09 -12.99 -2.77
CA PHE A 99 13.50 -12.67 -3.01
C PHE A 99 14.18 -12.03 -1.79
N CYS A 100 15.46 -12.35 -1.58
CA CYS A 100 16.31 -11.62 -0.66
C CYS A 100 16.74 -10.28 -1.27
N HIS A 101 16.53 -9.17 -0.55
CA HIS A 101 16.89 -7.85 -1.02
C HIS A 101 18.41 -7.60 -1.17
N VAL A 102 19.26 -8.42 -0.52
CA VAL A 102 20.73 -8.29 -0.54
C VAL A 102 21.36 -9.19 -1.61
N CYS A 103 21.10 -10.50 -1.58
CA CYS A 103 21.76 -11.48 -2.43
C CYS A 103 20.90 -12.01 -3.58
N ASP A 104 19.67 -11.52 -3.76
CA ASP A 104 18.70 -11.99 -4.77
C ASP A 104 18.32 -13.49 -4.68
N ALA A 105 18.72 -14.18 -3.61
CA ALA A 105 18.33 -15.56 -3.35
C ALA A 105 16.80 -15.71 -3.27
N THR A 106 16.28 -16.84 -3.74
CA THR A 106 14.85 -17.15 -3.60
C THR A 106 14.55 -17.51 -2.14
N VAL A 107 13.57 -16.85 -1.54
CA VAL A 107 13.20 -17.04 -0.14
C VAL A 107 11.71 -17.32 0.00
N ASP A 108 11.32 -17.98 1.09
CA ASP A 108 9.91 -18.11 1.45
C ASP A 108 9.40 -16.74 1.94
N ALA A 109 8.14 -16.40 1.60
CA ALA A 109 7.53 -15.15 2.04
C ALA A 109 7.33 -15.10 3.57
N ASP A 110 7.17 -16.27 4.21
CA ASP A 110 7.01 -16.39 5.66
C ASP A 110 8.37 -16.52 6.39
N ALA A 111 9.50 -16.44 5.69
CA ALA A 111 10.82 -16.55 6.33
C ALA A 111 11.13 -15.33 7.22
N HIS A 112 11.81 -15.53 8.34
CA HIS A 112 12.29 -14.45 9.20
C HIS A 112 13.66 -13.89 8.78
N GLY A 113 14.28 -14.49 7.77
CA GLY A 113 15.56 -14.04 7.23
C GLY A 113 15.97 -14.88 6.02
N CYS A 114 16.95 -14.39 5.28
CA CYS A 114 17.48 -15.11 4.13
C CYS A 114 18.31 -16.32 4.59
N PRO A 115 18.05 -17.54 4.08
CA PRO A 115 18.84 -18.72 4.44
C PRO A 115 20.28 -18.65 3.89
N ASP A 116 20.52 -17.87 2.83
CA ASP A 116 21.81 -17.83 2.14
C ASP A 116 22.76 -16.79 2.75
N CYS A 117 22.29 -15.56 3.00
CA CYS A 117 23.11 -14.48 3.56
C CYS A 117 22.81 -14.12 5.02
N GLY A 118 21.77 -14.70 5.62
CA GLY A 118 21.39 -14.47 7.02
C GLY A 118 20.74 -13.12 7.32
N VAL A 119 20.47 -12.27 6.31
CA VAL A 119 19.82 -10.97 6.55
C VAL A 119 18.40 -11.17 7.12
N PRO A 120 18.03 -10.53 8.24
CA PRO A 120 16.70 -10.69 8.83
C PRO A 120 15.63 -9.96 8.00
N PHE A 121 14.44 -10.53 7.95
CA PHE A 121 13.23 -9.92 7.41
C PHE A 121 12.36 -9.47 8.59
N GLY A 122 11.82 -8.24 8.55
CA GLY A 122 10.92 -7.72 9.60
C GLY A 122 11.51 -6.64 10.51
N ALA A 123 12.82 -6.38 10.46
CA ALA A 123 13.43 -5.23 11.17
C ALA A 123 12.84 -3.86 10.73
N TYR A 124 12.12 -3.84 9.62
CA TYR A 124 11.53 -2.65 9.00
C TYR A 124 10.14 -2.27 9.57
N LEU A 125 9.57 -3.07 10.48
CA LEU A 125 8.30 -2.71 11.13
C LEU A 125 8.49 -1.69 12.25
N ASP A 126 9.72 -1.54 12.75
CA ASP A 126 10.04 -0.50 13.71
C ASP A 126 10.17 0.85 12.99
N ARG A 127 9.13 1.66 13.08
CA ARG A 127 9.05 3.00 12.50
C ARG A 127 10.22 3.89 12.92
N ASN A 128 10.75 3.70 14.14
CA ASN A 128 11.88 4.48 14.66
C ASN A 128 13.22 3.98 14.12
N HIS A 129 13.26 2.76 13.57
CA HIS A 129 14.45 2.07 13.10
C HIS A 129 14.33 1.56 11.66
N LEU A 130 13.62 2.28 10.78
CA LEU A 130 13.49 2.01 9.34
C LEU A 130 14.83 2.04 8.55
N GLY A 131 15.99 1.96 9.23
CA GLY A 131 17.32 2.10 8.64
C GLY A 131 17.59 3.52 8.13
N LEU A 132 16.78 4.49 8.55
CA LEU A 132 16.94 5.88 8.17
C LEU A 132 18.07 6.49 9.03
N PRO A 133 19.12 7.06 8.42
CA PRO A 133 20.06 7.88 9.16
C PRO A 133 19.34 9.11 9.72
N GLU A 134 19.91 9.67 10.79
CA GLU A 134 19.46 10.93 11.36
C GLU A 134 19.28 12.00 10.26
N VAL A 135 18.15 12.72 10.30
CA VAL A 135 17.89 13.85 9.40
C VAL A 135 18.99 14.87 9.62
N ARG A 136 19.91 14.96 8.67
CA ARG A 136 20.96 15.98 8.69
C ARG A 136 20.41 17.22 8.00
N PRO A 137 20.36 18.37 8.69
CA PRO A 137 20.05 19.65 8.06
C PRO A 137 20.94 19.84 6.84
N LEU A 138 20.38 20.37 5.75
CA LEU A 138 21.19 20.74 4.60
C LEU A 138 22.13 21.89 4.99
N GLU A 139 23.27 21.99 4.31
CA GLU A 139 24.31 22.99 4.63
C GLU A 139 23.74 24.44 4.62
N TRP A 140 22.76 24.71 3.77
CA TRP A 140 22.08 26.00 3.65
C TRP A 140 20.92 26.21 4.64
N GLU A 141 20.39 25.14 5.24
CA GLU A 141 19.34 25.20 6.28
C GLU A 141 19.92 25.38 7.68
N SER A 142 21.22 25.09 7.85
CA SER A 142 21.92 25.39 9.09
C SER A 142 21.84 26.90 9.30
N PRO A 143 21.13 27.40 10.33
CA PRO A 143 21.13 28.83 10.62
C PRO A 143 22.59 29.21 10.72
N GLN A 144 23.04 30.13 9.86
CA GLN A 144 24.40 30.67 9.91
C GLN A 144 24.57 31.21 11.32
N ALA A 145 25.14 30.40 12.19
CA ALA A 145 25.53 30.78 13.52
C ALA A 145 26.70 31.73 13.29
N GLY A 146 26.37 33.01 13.09
CA GLY A 146 27.29 34.14 13.00
C GLY A 146 27.98 34.40 14.33
N GLY A 147 28.53 33.34 14.94
CA GLY A 147 29.40 33.39 16.09
C GLY A 147 30.86 33.26 15.63
N PRO A 148 31.73 34.22 15.93
CA PRO A 148 33.13 34.16 15.50
C PRO A 148 33.89 33.01 16.19
N ALA A 149 34.48 32.15 15.36
CA ALA A 149 35.72 31.40 15.56
C ALA A 149 35.92 30.65 16.90
N GLY A 150 35.28 29.49 17.03
CA GLY A 150 35.74 28.41 17.89
C GLY A 150 36.20 27.23 17.04
N HIS A 151 37.51 27.04 16.90
CA HIS A 151 38.13 25.97 16.14
C HIS A 151 37.81 24.60 16.78
N VAL A 152 36.72 23.95 16.37
CA VAL A 152 36.44 22.56 16.74
C VAL A 152 37.05 21.66 15.66
N THR A 153 38.24 21.16 15.96
CA THR A 153 38.84 20.00 15.28
C THR A 153 38.06 18.74 15.67
N THR A 154 36.97 18.45 14.96
CA THR A 154 36.35 17.13 14.99
C THR A 154 36.97 16.26 13.90
N GLY A 155 37.93 15.44 14.33
CA GLY A 155 38.36 14.27 13.58
C GLY A 155 37.22 13.26 13.52
N ALA A 156 36.40 13.31 12.47
CA ALA A 156 35.48 12.25 12.12
C ALA A 156 36.04 11.52 10.89
N ARG A 157 36.68 10.37 11.14
CA ARG A 157 36.90 9.33 10.13
C ARG A 157 35.55 9.01 9.48
N GLY A 158 35.52 9.05 8.15
CA GLY A 158 34.35 8.83 7.33
C GLY A 158 33.65 7.49 7.65
N LEU A 159 32.40 7.61 8.11
CA LEU A 159 31.41 6.54 8.10
C LEU A 159 30.30 6.97 7.13
N SER A 160 30.56 6.82 5.84
CA SER A 160 29.53 6.64 4.82
C SER A 160 29.78 5.30 4.13
N SER A 161 29.45 4.21 4.83
CA SER A 161 29.48 2.86 4.28
C SER A 161 28.22 2.58 3.46
N PHE A 162 28.12 3.21 2.29
CA PHE A 162 27.43 2.60 1.17
C PHE A 162 28.50 2.45 0.09
N ALA A 163 28.70 1.22 -0.36
CA ALA A 163 29.74 0.77 -1.28
C ALA A 163 30.08 1.80 -2.36
N ALA A 164 31.37 2.05 -2.58
CA ALA A 164 31.82 2.70 -3.79
C ALA A 164 31.40 1.86 -4.99
N ASP A 165 31.05 2.50 -6.11
CA ASP A 165 30.63 1.83 -7.36
C ASP A 165 31.65 0.78 -7.88
N GLU A 166 32.87 0.74 -7.34
CA GLU A 166 33.88 -0.28 -7.58
C GLU A 166 33.57 -1.66 -6.96
N GLU A 167 32.80 -1.75 -5.87
CA GLU A 167 32.40 -3.05 -5.27
C GLU A 167 31.27 -3.75 -6.06
N LEU A 168 30.52 -3.01 -6.89
CA LEU A 168 29.52 -3.58 -7.82
C LEU A 168 30.13 -4.06 -9.13
N LEU A 169 31.45 -3.89 -9.32
CA LEU A 169 32.19 -4.23 -10.54
C LEU A 169 33.32 -5.23 -10.34
N ALA A 170 33.70 -5.55 -9.10
CA ALA A 170 34.75 -6.52 -8.80
C ALA A 170 34.18 -7.93 -8.60
N ASP A 171 34.46 -8.83 -9.55
CA ASP A 171 34.39 -10.28 -9.29
C ASP A 171 35.37 -10.60 -8.15
N HIS A 172 34.88 -11.10 -7.02
CA HIS A 172 35.72 -11.58 -5.94
C HIS A 172 35.55 -13.10 -5.72
N PRO A 173 36.61 -13.90 -5.94
CA PRO A 173 36.64 -15.30 -5.56
C PRO A 173 36.80 -15.42 -4.04
N GLY A 174 36.23 -16.49 -3.49
CA GLY A 174 35.92 -16.63 -2.06
C GLY A 174 37.09 -16.61 -1.08
N GLY A 175 36.76 -16.23 0.16
CA GLY A 175 37.57 -16.42 1.36
C GLY A 175 36.68 -16.30 2.61
N PRO A 176 36.75 -17.23 3.58
CA PRO A 176 35.85 -17.25 4.73
C PRO A 176 36.31 -16.26 5.81
N MET A 177 35.43 -15.36 6.25
CA MET A 177 35.69 -14.55 7.43
C MET A 177 35.36 -15.33 8.70
N VAL A 178 36.40 -15.49 9.53
CA VAL A 178 36.37 -16.09 10.86
C VAL A 178 35.65 -15.16 11.83
N SER A 179 34.64 -15.72 12.50
CA SER A 179 33.83 -15.11 13.54
C SER A 179 34.70 -14.76 14.77
N ARG A 180 34.72 -13.49 15.18
CA ARG A 180 35.37 -13.05 16.43
C ARG A 180 34.41 -13.23 17.60
N SER A 181 34.87 -14.00 18.58
CA SER A 181 34.24 -14.30 19.86
C SER A 181 33.79 -13.06 20.63
N ALA A 182 32.51 -13.03 21.01
CA ALA A 182 32.01 -12.18 22.08
C ALA A 182 32.17 -12.92 23.42
N ALA A 183 32.72 -12.22 24.42
CA ALA A 183 32.87 -12.71 25.78
C ALA A 183 31.50 -12.81 26.49
N PRO A 184 31.33 -13.75 27.44
CA PRO A 184 30.06 -13.93 28.15
C PRO A 184 29.89 -12.87 29.23
N VAL A 185 28.80 -12.10 29.13
CA VAL A 185 28.29 -11.28 30.24
C VAL A 185 27.42 -12.18 31.11
N ALA A 186 27.83 -12.38 32.36
CA ALA A 186 27.07 -13.11 33.36
C ALA A 186 25.85 -12.28 33.81
N LEU A 187 24.65 -12.80 33.59
CA LEU A 187 23.39 -12.31 34.15
C LEU A 187 22.99 -13.17 35.35
N PRO A 188 22.25 -12.62 36.34
CA PRO A 188 21.85 -13.34 37.55
C PRO A 188 20.75 -14.38 37.27
N ASP A 189 20.85 -15.50 37.98
CA ASP A 189 19.87 -16.60 38.01
C ASP A 189 18.53 -16.16 38.64
N GLU A 190 17.47 -16.16 37.84
CA GLU A 190 16.07 -16.11 38.29
C GLU A 190 15.40 -17.46 37.94
N PRO A 191 14.89 -18.23 38.92
CA PRO A 191 14.22 -19.50 38.65
C PRO A 191 12.74 -19.29 38.33
N VAL A 192 12.39 -19.09 37.05
CA VAL A 192 11.00 -19.17 36.57
C VAL A 192 10.76 -20.53 35.93
N SER A 193 10.35 -21.49 36.76
CA SER A 193 9.84 -22.79 36.33
C SER A 193 8.39 -22.63 35.81
N GLY A 194 8.24 -22.09 34.61
CA GLY A 194 7.01 -22.16 33.83
C GLY A 194 7.02 -23.44 32.98
N ARG A 195 6.29 -24.47 33.42
CA ARG A 195 6.05 -25.71 32.67
C ARG A 195 5.28 -25.36 31.39
N ARG A 196 6.01 -25.15 30.29
CA ARG A 196 5.41 -25.04 28.94
C ARG A 196 4.87 -26.42 28.58
N ASP A 197 3.57 -26.52 28.44
CA ASP A 197 2.89 -27.74 28.03
C ASP A 197 3.28 -28.08 26.59
N ALA A 198 3.90 -29.25 26.41
CA ALA A 198 4.40 -29.76 25.13
C ALA A 198 3.32 -29.99 24.05
N THR A 199 2.06 -29.64 24.33
CA THR A 199 0.94 -29.75 23.40
C THR A 199 0.89 -28.61 22.38
N ASP A 200 1.42 -27.43 22.71
CA ASP A 200 1.31 -26.24 21.86
C ASP A 200 2.19 -26.31 20.60
N ASP A 201 3.40 -26.90 20.74
CA ASP A 201 4.32 -27.10 19.62
C ASP A 201 3.77 -28.07 18.57
N THR A 202 2.93 -29.03 18.98
CA THR A 202 2.32 -30.00 18.05
C THR A 202 1.19 -29.38 17.22
N GLN A 203 0.40 -28.46 17.80
CA GLN A 203 -0.67 -27.77 17.07
C GLN A 203 -0.10 -26.81 16.03
N ALA A 204 0.99 -26.10 16.35
CA ALA A 204 1.67 -25.23 15.40
C ALA A 204 2.23 -26.00 14.18
N ALA A 205 2.74 -27.22 14.39
CA ALA A 205 3.24 -28.07 13.32
C ALA A 205 2.12 -28.57 12.39
N ASP A 206 0.97 -28.97 12.95
CA ASP A 206 -0.18 -29.45 12.18
C ASP A 206 -0.83 -28.33 11.35
N LEU A 207 -0.94 -27.11 11.91
CA LEU A 207 -1.45 -25.96 11.16
C LEU A 207 -0.54 -25.59 9.97
N ARG A 208 0.79 -25.70 10.12
CA ARG A 208 1.75 -25.50 9.02
C ARG A 208 1.59 -26.55 7.91
N LEU A 209 1.32 -27.80 8.27
CA LEU A 209 1.04 -28.88 7.31
C LEU A 209 -0.28 -28.67 6.57
N LEU A 210 -1.33 -28.26 7.28
CA LEU A 210 -2.63 -27.91 6.70
C LEU A 210 -2.51 -26.74 5.71
N ARG A 211 -1.79 -25.67 6.08
CA ARG A 211 -1.55 -24.51 5.21
C ARG A 211 -0.80 -24.89 3.93
N LYS A 212 0.23 -25.73 4.04
CA LYS A 212 0.96 -26.28 2.88
C LYS A 212 0.06 -27.13 1.97
N ARG A 213 -0.90 -27.89 2.51
CA ARG A 213 -1.86 -28.65 1.69
C ARG A 213 -2.85 -27.73 0.97
N LEU A 214 -3.37 -26.71 1.64
CA LEU A 214 -4.29 -25.73 1.03
C LEU A 214 -3.61 -24.96 -0.11
N TYR A 215 -2.36 -24.52 0.06
CA TYR A 215 -1.63 -23.81 -1.00
C TYR A 215 -1.40 -24.69 -2.24
N ARG A 216 -1.15 -26.00 -2.06
CA ARG A 216 -1.03 -26.94 -3.18
C ARG A 216 -2.37 -27.15 -3.90
N GLN A 217 -3.48 -27.20 -3.16
CA GLN A 217 -4.81 -27.32 -3.75
C GLN A 217 -5.17 -26.10 -4.59
N ASP A 218 -4.85 -24.88 -4.14
CA ASP A 218 -5.21 -23.66 -4.86
C ASP A 218 -4.54 -23.57 -6.25
N ARG A 219 -3.27 -24.00 -6.35
CA ARG A 219 -2.56 -24.11 -7.63
C ARG A 219 -3.19 -25.12 -8.59
N THR A 220 -3.77 -26.21 -8.07
CA THR A 220 -4.49 -27.19 -8.90
C THR A 220 -5.85 -26.67 -9.36
N ILE A 221 -6.56 -25.94 -8.49
CA ILE A 221 -7.85 -25.30 -8.83
C ILE A 221 -7.65 -24.26 -9.92
N GLY A 222 -6.62 -23.42 -9.83
CA GLY A 222 -6.30 -22.43 -10.87
C GLY A 222 -6.01 -23.06 -12.24
N ARG A 223 -5.30 -24.20 -12.28
CA ARG A 223 -5.05 -24.95 -13.52
C ARG A 223 -6.32 -25.54 -14.09
N LEU A 224 -7.17 -26.16 -13.25
CA LEU A 224 -8.45 -26.71 -13.69
C LEU A 224 -9.37 -25.62 -14.24
N ARG A 225 -9.42 -24.44 -13.60
CA ARG A 225 -10.21 -23.31 -14.09
C ARG A 225 -9.78 -22.88 -15.48
N ASN A 226 -8.48 -22.76 -15.74
CA ASN A 226 -7.97 -22.40 -17.06
C ASN A 226 -8.29 -23.47 -18.12
N VAL A 227 -8.20 -24.75 -17.77
CA VAL A 227 -8.58 -25.85 -18.66
C VAL A 227 -10.07 -25.78 -19.01
N VAL A 228 -10.95 -25.55 -18.03
CA VAL A 228 -12.40 -25.41 -18.26
C VAL A 228 -12.70 -24.24 -19.20
N VAL A 229 -12.05 -23.09 -19.03
CA VAL A 229 -12.23 -21.93 -19.92
C VAL A 229 -11.80 -22.25 -21.36
N VAL A 230 -10.65 -22.91 -21.54
CA VAL A 230 -10.17 -23.29 -22.88
C VAL A 230 -11.12 -24.28 -23.56
N VAL A 231 -11.63 -25.27 -22.83
CA VAL A 231 -12.61 -26.24 -23.34
C VAL A 231 -13.93 -25.55 -23.73
N ALA A 232 -14.41 -24.59 -22.93
CA ALA A 232 -15.61 -23.82 -23.23
C ALA A 232 -15.46 -22.97 -24.51
N ILE A 233 -14.31 -22.31 -24.69
CA ILE A 233 -14.01 -21.54 -25.91
C ILE A 233 -13.96 -22.46 -27.13
N ALA A 234 -13.31 -23.63 -27.02
CA ALA A 234 -13.24 -24.60 -28.11
C ALA A 234 -14.63 -25.14 -28.49
N ALA A 235 -15.50 -25.42 -27.51
CA ALA A 235 -16.87 -25.85 -27.75
C ALA A 235 -17.71 -24.76 -28.45
N ALA A 236 -17.57 -23.49 -28.04
CA ALA A 236 -18.25 -22.37 -28.67
C ALA A 236 -17.79 -22.16 -30.13
N ALA A 237 -16.48 -22.28 -30.38
CA ALA A 237 -15.93 -22.20 -31.74
C ALA A 237 -16.45 -23.34 -32.63
N LEU A 238 -16.54 -24.56 -32.10
CA LEU A 238 -17.10 -25.70 -32.82
C LEU A 238 -18.59 -25.51 -33.13
N GLN A 239 -19.38 -24.97 -32.20
CA GLN A 239 -20.79 -24.62 -32.44
C GLN A 239 -20.94 -23.52 -33.50
N LEU A 240 -20.07 -22.52 -33.53
CA LEU A 240 -20.10 -21.49 -34.57
C LEU A 240 -19.75 -22.08 -35.94
N LEU A 241 -18.77 -22.98 -35.99
CA LEU A 241 -18.39 -23.70 -37.21
C LEU A 241 -19.55 -24.56 -37.74
N THR A 242 -20.25 -25.31 -36.88
CA THR A 242 -21.40 -26.11 -37.32
C THR A 242 -22.54 -25.24 -37.81
N LEU A 243 -22.81 -24.09 -37.18
CA LEU A 243 -23.82 -23.14 -37.65
C LEU A 243 -23.48 -22.50 -39.00
N THR A 244 -22.20 -22.21 -39.27
CA THR A 244 -21.78 -21.67 -40.58
C THR A 244 -21.90 -22.72 -41.69
N MET A 245 -21.56 -23.98 -41.41
CA MET A 245 -21.74 -25.08 -42.36
C MET A 245 -23.21 -25.34 -42.68
N LEU A 246 -24.11 -25.30 -41.68
CA LEU A 246 -25.55 -25.46 -41.90
C LEU A 246 -26.21 -24.30 -42.66
N ARG A 247 -25.62 -23.10 -42.63
CA ARG A 247 -26.13 -21.94 -43.38
C ARG A 247 -25.71 -21.90 -44.84
N GLY A 248 -24.65 -22.63 -45.21
CA GLY A 248 -24.05 -22.60 -46.55
C GLY A 248 -24.93 -23.16 -47.67
N ASP A 249 -25.83 -24.11 -47.37
CA ASP A 249 -26.61 -24.80 -48.41
C ASP A 249 -27.96 -24.14 -48.77
N ASN A 250 -28.41 -23.12 -48.03
CA ASN A 250 -29.68 -22.42 -48.32
C ASN A 250 -29.54 -21.18 -49.21
N GLY A 251 -28.38 -20.99 -49.84
CA GLY A 251 -28.13 -19.94 -50.84
C GLY A 251 -28.76 -20.23 -52.21
N GLY A 252 -30.04 -20.58 -52.24
CA GLY A 252 -30.81 -20.69 -53.47
C GLY A 252 -31.06 -19.30 -54.07
N ASN A 253 -30.40 -19.02 -55.20
CA ASN A 253 -30.72 -18.03 -56.24
C ASN A 253 -31.88 -17.07 -55.91
N ALA A 254 -31.61 -16.00 -55.17
CA ALA A 254 -32.49 -14.84 -55.15
C ALA A 254 -32.10 -13.91 -56.33
N PRO A 255 -33.03 -13.58 -57.25
CA PRO A 255 -32.76 -12.72 -58.39
C PRO A 255 -32.42 -11.29 -57.93
N ALA A 256 -31.39 -10.72 -58.56
CA ALA A 256 -30.83 -9.41 -58.26
C ALA A 256 -31.90 -8.29 -58.28
N PRO A 257 -31.99 -7.44 -57.23
CA PRO A 257 -32.84 -6.27 -57.26
C PRO A 257 -32.28 -5.22 -58.23
N ALA A 258 -33.17 -4.68 -59.06
CA ALA A 258 -32.88 -3.69 -60.08
C ALA A 258 -32.21 -2.42 -59.51
N ARG A 259 -31.11 -2.00 -60.16
CA ARG A 259 -30.41 -0.74 -59.91
C ARG A 259 -31.35 0.45 -60.08
N ARG A 260 -31.47 1.28 -59.05
CA ARG A 260 -32.00 2.66 -59.18
C ARG A 260 -30.91 3.57 -59.78
N PRO A 261 -31.28 4.51 -60.66
CA PRO A 261 -30.34 5.49 -61.23
C PRO A 261 -29.88 6.51 -60.19
N ALA A 262 -28.62 6.91 -60.31
CA ALA A 262 -27.93 7.84 -59.43
C ALA A 262 -28.49 9.26 -59.55
N GLU A 263 -28.87 9.83 -58.41
CA GLU A 263 -29.24 11.23 -58.27
C GLU A 263 -27.97 12.03 -57.94
N ALA A 264 -27.67 13.02 -58.78
CA ALA A 264 -26.45 13.81 -58.75
C ALA A 264 -26.51 14.85 -57.61
N LEU A 265 -25.51 14.84 -56.73
CA LEU A 265 -25.28 15.89 -55.75
C LEU A 265 -24.63 17.12 -56.41
N PRO A 266 -25.04 18.35 -56.05
CA PRO A 266 -24.42 19.57 -56.53
C PRO A 266 -23.06 19.86 -55.86
N PRO A 267 -22.17 20.63 -56.52
CA PRO A 267 -20.84 20.94 -56.00
C PRO A 267 -20.90 21.91 -54.82
N VAL A 268 -20.11 21.61 -53.79
CA VAL A 268 -19.89 22.46 -52.62
C VAL A 268 -18.86 23.53 -52.98
N ASN A 269 -19.25 24.80 -52.90
CA ASN A 269 -18.36 25.94 -53.11
C ASN A 269 -17.31 26.02 -51.99
N ALA A 270 -16.05 26.14 -52.40
CA ALA A 270 -14.91 26.37 -51.53
C ALA A 270 -14.60 27.86 -51.53
N ASP A 271 -15.24 28.63 -50.64
CA ASP A 271 -14.87 30.02 -50.29
C ASP A 271 -15.66 30.43 -49.03
N ASP A 272 -15.22 29.97 -47.86
CA ASP A 272 -15.58 30.56 -46.56
C ASP A 272 -14.48 30.22 -45.54
N ALA A 273 -13.28 30.74 -45.82
CA ALA A 273 -12.19 30.84 -44.88
C ALA A 273 -12.05 32.30 -44.43
N ALA A 274 -12.94 32.74 -43.54
CA ALA A 274 -12.85 34.06 -42.92
C ALA A 274 -13.10 33.98 -41.41
N SER A 275 -12.04 34.28 -40.66
CA SER A 275 -12.06 34.91 -39.34
C SER A 275 -13.02 34.38 -38.26
N THR A 276 -12.55 33.39 -37.49
CA THR A 276 -12.99 33.25 -36.10
C THR A 276 -12.02 34.03 -35.21
N VAL A 277 -12.31 35.31 -35.00
CA VAL A 277 -11.68 36.14 -33.98
C VAL A 277 -12.19 35.68 -32.62
N LEU A 278 -11.29 35.16 -31.78
CA LEU A 278 -11.54 34.90 -30.36
C LEU A 278 -11.84 36.23 -29.64
N PRO A 279 -12.95 36.36 -28.90
CA PRO A 279 -13.14 37.50 -28.02
C PRO A 279 -12.16 37.43 -26.83
N PRO A 280 -11.64 38.57 -26.35
CA PRO A 280 -10.83 38.59 -25.14
C PRO A 280 -11.66 38.22 -23.90
N PRO A 281 -11.04 37.61 -22.87
CA PRO A 281 -11.71 37.33 -21.61
C PRO A 281 -12.11 38.64 -20.93
N SER A 282 -13.39 38.75 -20.59
CA SER A 282 -13.94 39.87 -19.83
C SER A 282 -13.34 39.94 -18.43
N GLU A 283 -12.80 41.10 -18.06
CA GLU A 283 -12.28 41.47 -16.74
C GLU A 283 -13.38 41.63 -15.66
N ALA A 284 -14.28 40.67 -15.53
CA ALA A 284 -15.45 40.77 -14.65
C ALA A 284 -15.45 39.76 -13.48
N SER A 285 -14.27 39.28 -13.06
CA SER A 285 -14.19 38.29 -11.97
C SER A 285 -13.08 38.53 -10.92
N VAL A 286 -12.60 39.76 -10.76
CA VAL A 286 -11.55 40.09 -9.75
C VAL A 286 -12.09 40.76 -8.48
N ASP A 287 -13.34 41.28 -8.44
CA ASP A 287 -13.81 42.05 -7.28
C ASP A 287 -14.69 41.27 -6.26
N ARG A 288 -14.66 39.94 -6.22
CA ARG A 288 -15.48 39.14 -5.28
C ARG A 288 -14.69 38.39 -4.19
N ALA A 289 -13.43 38.74 -3.96
CA ALA A 289 -12.59 38.10 -2.94
C ALA A 289 -12.17 39.01 -1.76
N GLU A 290 -12.46 40.31 -1.77
CA GLU A 290 -12.02 41.25 -0.70
C GLU A 290 -13.17 41.84 0.15
N ALA A 291 -14.23 41.08 0.39
CA ALA A 291 -15.38 41.54 1.21
C ALA A 291 -15.76 40.61 2.38
N ILE A 292 -14.82 39.81 2.89
CA ILE A 292 -15.05 38.93 4.07
C ILE A 292 -13.94 39.12 5.11
N GLU A 293 -13.62 40.35 5.54
CA GLU A 293 -12.75 40.55 6.73
C GLU A 293 -13.09 41.81 7.56
N ARG A 294 -14.33 42.32 7.53
CA ARG A 294 -14.71 43.43 8.44
C ARG A 294 -16.15 43.31 8.90
N GLY A 295 -16.33 42.90 10.15
CA GLY A 295 -17.56 43.15 10.91
C GLY A 295 -18.11 41.96 11.69
N THR A 296 -17.46 41.60 12.81
CA THR A 296 -18.12 40.86 13.89
C THR A 296 -17.79 41.53 15.22
N ASP A 297 -18.34 42.72 15.42
CA ASP A 297 -18.53 43.31 16.74
C ASP A 297 -20.02 43.64 16.89
N GLY A 298 -20.65 43.01 17.88
CA GLY A 298 -21.98 43.39 18.36
C GLY A 298 -23.16 42.74 17.64
N MET A 299 -23.47 41.48 17.95
CA MET A 299 -24.82 40.95 17.75
C MET A 299 -25.29 40.27 19.04
N THR A 300 -26.24 40.92 19.68
CA THR A 300 -26.93 40.51 20.91
C THR A 300 -27.60 39.15 20.69
N ALA A 301 -27.44 38.25 21.66
CA ALA A 301 -28.00 36.90 21.64
C ALA A 301 -29.52 36.91 21.38
N PRO A 302 -30.03 36.09 20.45
CA PRO A 302 -31.46 35.85 20.31
C PRO A 302 -31.98 35.05 21.52
N PRO A 303 -33.25 35.26 21.94
CA PRO A 303 -33.83 34.57 23.08
C PRO A 303 -33.91 33.06 22.83
N GLU A 304 -33.44 32.33 23.84
CA GLU A 304 -33.45 30.88 23.97
C GLU A 304 -34.89 30.35 23.87
N LEU A 305 -35.24 29.78 22.70
CA LEU A 305 -36.46 28.98 22.56
C LEU A 305 -36.22 27.62 23.22
N GLU A 306 -36.92 27.38 24.32
CA GLU A 306 -36.99 26.08 24.99
C GLU A 306 -37.41 24.99 23.99
N ALA A 307 -36.48 24.07 23.72
CA ALA A 307 -36.77 22.89 22.91
C ALA A 307 -37.79 22.00 23.65
N PRO A 308 -38.76 21.40 22.93
CA PRO A 308 -39.70 20.46 23.54
C PRO A 308 -38.95 19.27 24.15
N PRO A 309 -39.48 18.68 25.24
CA PRO A 309 -38.84 17.56 25.92
C PRO A 309 -38.65 16.41 24.94
N VAL A 310 -37.38 16.03 24.73
CA VAL A 310 -37.01 14.84 23.98
C VAL A 310 -37.53 13.64 24.76
N GLU A 311 -38.55 12.97 24.22
CA GLU A 311 -39.01 11.68 24.74
C GLU A 311 -37.84 10.69 24.70
N THR A 312 -37.42 10.23 25.88
CA THR A 312 -36.38 9.20 26.01
C THR A 312 -36.84 7.94 25.28
N PRO A 313 -36.08 7.45 24.28
CA PRO A 313 -36.44 6.23 23.56
C PRO A 313 -36.51 5.03 24.52
N PRO A 314 -37.34 4.02 24.19
CA PRO A 314 -37.62 2.88 25.06
C PRO A 314 -36.35 2.18 25.52
N ASP A 315 -36.39 1.74 26.79
CA ASP A 315 -35.27 1.22 27.56
C ASP A 315 -34.37 0.28 26.76
N THR A 316 -33.20 0.80 26.44
CA THR A 316 -32.06 0.01 25.98
C THR A 316 -31.72 -1.02 27.07
N PRO A 317 -31.40 -2.28 26.73
CA PRO A 317 -30.95 -3.24 27.73
C PRO A 317 -29.77 -2.64 28.52
N PRO A 318 -29.90 -2.48 29.85
CA PRO A 318 -28.89 -1.83 30.67
C PRO A 318 -27.58 -2.61 30.56
N GLY A 319 -26.55 -1.98 30.00
CA GLY A 319 -25.20 -2.55 29.97
C GLY A 319 -24.42 -2.35 28.67
N ILE A 320 -25.06 -2.18 27.50
CA ILE A 320 -24.31 -2.07 26.23
C ILE A 320 -23.50 -0.77 26.17
N ASP A 321 -24.12 0.37 26.49
CA ASP A 321 -23.44 1.66 26.44
C ASP A 321 -22.39 1.78 27.56
N GLU A 322 -22.64 1.13 28.70
CA GLU A 322 -21.68 1.04 29.80
C GLU A 322 -20.49 0.13 29.44
N ALA A 323 -20.71 -0.98 28.74
CA ALA A 323 -19.64 -1.85 28.24
C ALA A 323 -18.77 -1.14 27.20
N LEU A 324 -19.38 -0.42 26.25
CA LEU A 324 -18.66 0.39 25.26
C LEU A 324 -17.89 1.55 25.91
N ALA A 325 -18.47 2.21 26.93
CA ALA A 325 -17.79 3.24 27.69
C ALA A 325 -16.58 2.69 28.46
N ARG A 326 -16.73 1.54 29.13
CA ARG A 326 -15.65 0.86 29.85
C ARG A 326 -14.52 0.41 28.93
N GLU A 327 -14.81 0.02 27.69
CA GLU A 327 -13.77 -0.28 26.71
C GLU A 327 -13.01 0.96 26.25
N ARG A 328 -13.71 2.07 25.99
CA ARG A 328 -13.07 3.35 25.66
C ARG A 328 -12.12 3.80 26.76
N ASP A 329 -12.51 3.58 28.00
CA ASP A 329 -11.74 4.01 29.18
C ASP A 329 -10.68 2.96 29.60
N GLY A 330 -10.50 1.88 28.82
CA GLY A 330 -9.50 0.83 29.07
C GLY A 330 -9.79 -0.08 30.27
N ALA A 331 -10.93 0.10 30.94
CA ALA A 331 -11.32 -0.66 32.14
C ALA A 331 -11.55 -2.15 31.86
N ASN A 332 -11.85 -2.52 30.61
CA ASN A 332 -12.03 -3.92 30.19
C ASN A 332 -10.71 -4.66 29.86
N THR A 333 -9.54 -4.06 30.08
CA THR A 333 -8.25 -4.76 29.87
C THR A 333 -8.02 -5.92 30.83
N ALA A 334 -8.75 -5.98 31.95
CA ALA A 334 -8.69 -7.08 32.91
C ALA A 334 -9.40 -8.36 32.43
N TRP A 335 -10.25 -8.29 31.39
CA TRP A 335 -10.97 -9.45 30.87
C TRP A 335 -10.14 -10.13 29.76
N PRO A 336 -10.09 -11.48 29.73
CA PRO A 336 -9.54 -12.21 28.60
C PRO A 336 -10.18 -11.75 27.28
N THR A 337 -9.38 -11.66 26.22
CA THR A 337 -9.84 -11.17 24.91
C THR A 337 -11.01 -11.98 24.36
N GLU A 338 -11.01 -13.30 24.57
CA GLU A 338 -12.10 -14.20 24.16
C GLU A 338 -13.44 -13.87 24.85
N ASP A 339 -13.41 -13.58 26.16
CA ASP A 339 -14.61 -13.24 26.92
C ASP A 339 -15.20 -11.89 26.48
N ARG A 340 -14.33 -10.94 26.12
CA ARG A 340 -14.74 -9.65 25.54
C ARG A 340 -15.40 -9.82 24.18
N ILE A 341 -14.83 -10.66 23.31
CA ILE A 341 -15.42 -10.97 22.00
C ILE A 341 -16.80 -11.59 22.18
N ARG A 342 -16.94 -12.59 23.06
CA ARG A 342 -18.23 -13.24 23.33
C ARG A 342 -19.29 -12.26 23.84
N ALA A 343 -18.92 -11.40 24.79
CA ALA A 343 -19.85 -10.39 25.32
C ALA A 343 -20.36 -9.41 24.25
N TYR A 344 -19.50 -9.02 23.30
CA TYR A 344 -19.91 -8.15 22.20
C TYR A 344 -20.73 -8.87 21.11
N GLU A 345 -20.45 -10.16 20.85
CA GLU A 345 -21.28 -10.98 19.96
C GLU A 345 -22.69 -11.17 20.53
N ASP A 346 -22.82 -11.40 21.84
CA ASP A 346 -24.11 -11.47 22.52
C ASP A 346 -24.86 -10.13 22.42
N ALA A 347 -24.16 -8.99 22.59
CA ALA A 347 -24.74 -7.67 22.41
C ALA A 347 -25.21 -7.42 20.96
N LEU A 348 -24.45 -7.88 19.96
CA LEU A 348 -24.85 -7.80 18.55
C LEU A 348 -26.10 -8.63 18.26
N ALA A 349 -26.21 -9.83 18.83
CA ALA A 349 -27.39 -10.67 18.66
C ALA A 349 -28.65 -9.96 19.19
N ILE A 350 -28.55 -9.30 20.35
CA ILE A 350 -29.65 -8.52 20.94
C ILE A 350 -30.00 -7.31 20.06
N LEU A 351 -29.01 -6.52 19.63
CA LEU A 351 -29.24 -5.35 18.79
C LEU A 351 -29.86 -5.71 17.43
N ASN A 352 -29.41 -6.78 16.80
CA ASN A 352 -29.99 -7.26 15.54
C ASN A 352 -31.44 -7.75 15.72
N GLY A 353 -31.76 -8.35 16.86
CA GLY A 353 -33.15 -8.71 17.22
C GLY A 353 -34.06 -7.48 17.35
N LEU A 354 -33.55 -6.39 17.94
CA LEU A 354 -34.27 -5.12 18.05
C LEU A 354 -34.43 -4.41 16.70
N ALA A 355 -33.41 -4.48 15.83
CA ALA A 355 -33.44 -3.88 14.49
C ALA A 355 -34.53 -4.46 13.58
N ALA A 356 -34.85 -5.75 13.76
CA ALA A 356 -35.88 -6.42 12.98
C ALA A 356 -37.29 -5.88 13.25
N GLY A 357 -37.51 -5.19 14.37
CA GLY A 357 -38.81 -4.63 14.76
C GLY A 357 -39.05 -3.21 14.27
N ASP A 358 -38.00 -2.37 14.20
CA ASP A 358 -38.10 -0.98 13.73
C ASP A 358 -36.74 -0.47 13.26
N ALA A 359 -36.70 0.08 12.04
CA ALA A 359 -35.48 0.63 11.44
C ALA A 359 -35.13 2.01 12.04
N ASN A 360 -34.57 2.01 13.25
CA ASN A 360 -34.08 3.23 13.89
C ASN A 360 -32.60 3.49 13.51
N ALA A 361 -32.31 4.63 12.89
CA ALA A 361 -30.95 5.04 12.52
C ALA A 361 -29.96 5.06 13.71
N SER A 362 -30.46 5.37 14.92
CA SER A 362 -29.67 5.31 16.14
C SER A 362 -29.24 3.88 16.45
N LEU A 363 -30.12 2.90 16.25
CA LEU A 363 -29.85 1.49 16.50
C LEU A 363 -28.86 0.92 15.48
N GLN A 364 -28.97 1.31 14.21
CA GLN A 364 -27.99 0.93 13.19
C GLN A 364 -26.58 1.45 13.51
N THR A 365 -26.47 2.70 13.96
CA THR A 365 -25.19 3.29 14.39
C THR A 365 -24.57 2.52 15.56
N ARG A 366 -25.40 1.95 16.45
CA ARG A 366 -24.93 1.14 17.58
C ARG A 366 -24.45 -0.22 17.13
N ILE A 367 -25.15 -0.88 16.20
CA ILE A 367 -24.72 -2.14 15.59
C ILE A 367 -23.33 -1.96 14.97
N GLU A 368 -23.16 -0.95 14.11
CA GLU A 368 -21.88 -0.68 13.45
C GLU A 368 -20.73 -0.44 14.44
N ARG A 369 -20.99 0.24 15.56
CA ARG A 369 -20.00 0.47 16.63
C ARG A 369 -19.59 -0.83 17.33
N VAL A 370 -20.54 -1.71 17.62
CA VAL A 370 -20.24 -2.99 18.28
C VAL A 370 -19.52 -3.93 17.31
N GLU A 371 -19.93 -3.99 16.03
CA GLU A 371 -19.23 -4.76 14.99
C GLU A 371 -17.76 -4.32 14.85
N ALA A 372 -17.52 -3.00 14.81
CA ALA A 372 -16.17 -2.46 14.77
C ALA A 372 -15.34 -2.78 16.03
N ALA A 373 -15.98 -2.91 17.19
CA ALA A 373 -15.30 -3.33 18.42
C ALA A 373 -14.91 -4.83 18.37
N VAL A 374 -15.82 -5.70 17.94
CA VAL A 374 -15.54 -7.14 17.75
C VAL A 374 -14.40 -7.36 16.78
N GLU A 375 -14.41 -6.68 15.64
CA GLU A 375 -13.37 -6.83 14.61
C GLU A 375 -12.00 -6.38 15.12
N ARG A 376 -11.94 -5.26 15.86
CA ARG A 376 -10.69 -4.82 16.51
C ARG A 376 -10.16 -5.83 17.50
N LEU A 377 -11.03 -6.46 18.30
CA LEU A 377 -10.62 -7.48 19.27
C LEU A 377 -10.15 -8.77 18.60
N ARG A 378 -10.81 -9.20 17.52
CA ARG A 378 -10.37 -10.36 16.73
C ARG A 378 -9.01 -10.13 16.09
N LEU A 379 -8.78 -8.94 15.54
CA LEU A 379 -7.48 -8.56 14.98
C LEU A 379 -6.41 -8.54 16.08
N ALA A 380 -6.69 -7.96 17.25
CA ALA A 380 -5.76 -7.97 18.38
C ALA A 380 -5.46 -9.39 18.88
N ALA A 381 -6.44 -10.29 18.91
CA ALA A 381 -6.24 -11.69 19.29
C ALA A 381 -5.38 -12.47 18.26
N PHE A 382 -5.45 -12.09 16.98
CA PHE A 382 -4.70 -12.72 15.91
C PHE A 382 -3.22 -12.30 15.87
N PHE A 383 -2.90 -11.11 16.41
CA PHE A 383 -1.56 -10.55 16.48
C PHE A 383 -1.15 -10.28 17.95
N PRO A 384 -0.84 -11.32 18.74
CA PRO A 384 -0.53 -11.19 20.17
C PRO A 384 0.77 -10.44 20.47
#